data_AF-A0AAP0FU22-F1
#
_entry.id   AF-A0AAP0FU22-F1
#
_cell.length_a   1.000
_cell.length_b   1.000
_cell.length_c   1.000
_cell.angle_alpha   90.00
_cell.angle_beta   90.00
_cell.angle_gamma   90.00
#
_symmetry.space_group_name_H-M   'P 1'
#
loop_
_entity.id
_entity.type
_entity.pdbx_description
1 polymer ?
#
loop_
_entity_poly.entity_id
_entity_poly.type
_entity_poly.pdbx_seq_one_letter_code
_entity_poly.pdbx_strand_id
1 'polypeptide(L)' 'MSKRKSLALVAFNAGNRLVGGEAVGIIARYPNKVYSQAMDTIGKPYKYVKDMIDSLYLPFELVEDSRGADRFKANDGVV' A
#
# COMPACT_ATOMS: atom_id res chain seq x y z
N MET A 1 8.55 8.30 20.01
CA MET A 1 7.32 8.78 20.71
C MET A 1 6.25 7.71 20.59
N SER A 2 5.78 7.14 21.71
CA SER A 2 4.61 6.26 21.69
C SER A 2 3.38 7.09 21.28
N LYS A 3 2.71 6.71 20.19
CA LYS A 3 1.48 7.37 19.72
C LYS A 3 0.27 6.51 20.11
N ARG A 4 -0.80 7.16 20.56
CA ARG A 4 -2.10 6.50 20.88
C ARG A 4 -2.95 6.17 19.65
N LYS A 5 -2.54 6.63 18.47
CA LYS A 5 -3.20 6.39 17.18
C LYS A 5 -2.13 5.97 16.18
N SER A 6 -2.36 4.82 15.56
CA SER A 6 -1.53 4.28 14.49
C SER A 6 -2.19 4.58 13.15
N LEU A 7 -1.40 5.01 12.18
CA LEU A 7 -1.87 5.20 10.82
C LEU A 7 -2.03 3.83 10.15
N ALA A 8 -3.08 3.68 9.33
CA ALA A 8 -3.34 2.47 8.56
C ALA A 8 -2.45 2.43 7.31
N LEU A 9 -1.13 2.38 7.53
CA LEU A 9 -0.10 2.33 6.51
C LEU A 9 0.77 1.10 6.72
N VAL A 10 1.13 0.45 5.62
CA VAL A 10 2.06 -0.67 5.59
C VAL A 10 3.10 -0.38 4.53
N ALA A 11 4.37 -0.67 4.81
CA ALA A 11 5.43 -0.57 3.83
C ALA A 11 6.34 -1.78 3.86
N PHE A 12 6.92 -2.12 2.72
CA PHE A 12 7.93 -3.15 2.58
C PHE A 12 9.22 -2.50 2.11
N ASN A 13 10.28 -2.58 2.91
CA ASN A 13 11.57 -2.03 2.53
C ASN A 13 12.76 -2.80 3.14
N ALA A 14 13.69 -3.22 2.28
CA ALA A 14 14.90 -3.96 2.63
C ALA A 14 14.62 -5.25 3.44
N GLY A 15 13.60 -6.02 3.05
CA GLY A 15 13.24 -7.28 3.70
C GLY A 15 12.34 -7.10 4.92
N ASN A 16 12.01 -5.86 5.28
CA ASN A 16 11.28 -5.53 6.49
C ASN A 16 9.87 -5.03 6.18
N ARG A 17 8.90 -5.50 6.98
CA ARG A 17 7.55 -4.94 6.99
C ARG A 17 7.45 -3.86 8.07
N LEU A 18 7.26 -2.62 7.63
CA LEU A 18 7.04 -1.46 8.49
C LEU A 18 5.54 -1.16 8.60
N VAL A 19 5.07 -0.78 9.79
CA VAL A 19 3.64 -0.52 10.03
C VAL A 19 3.44 0.82 10.75
N GLY A 20 2.41 1.55 10.34
CA GLY A 20 2.00 2.80 10.98
C GLY A 20 3.11 3.86 10.98
N GLY A 21 3.60 4.23 12.17
CA GLY A 21 4.58 5.30 12.31
C GLY A 21 5.91 5.04 11.59
N GLU A 22 6.34 3.78 11.52
CA GLU A 22 7.57 3.39 10.83
C GLU A 22 7.43 3.54 9.31
N ALA A 23 6.28 3.15 8.76
CA ALA A 23 5.97 3.30 7.35
C ALA A 23 5.93 4.79 6.92
N VAL A 24 5.39 5.67 7.78
CA VAL A 24 5.43 7.13 7.54
C VAL A 24 6.86 7.65 7.42
N GLY A 25 7.80 7.09 8.17
CA GLY A 25 9.20 7.53 8.16
C GLY A 25 9.91 7.38 6.82
N ILE A 26 9.35 6.60 5.90
CA ILE A 26 9.93 6.35 4.58
C ILE A 26 9.10 6.88 3.40
N ILE A 27 7.87 7.36 3.62
CA ILE A 27 6.94 7.75 2.55
C ILE A 27 7.50 8.86 1.65
N ALA A 28 8.25 9.82 2.20
CA ALA A 28 8.82 10.91 1.41
C ALA A 28 9.94 10.45 0.46
N ARG A 29 10.65 9.37 0.79
CA ARG A 29 11.76 8.82 -0.01
C ARG A 29 11.33 7.68 -0.92
N TYR A 30 10.39 6.87 -0.46
CA TYR A 30 9.92 5.67 -1.15
C TYR A 30 8.37 5.64 -1.19
N PRO A 31 7.72 6.63 -1.82
CA PRO A 31 6.25 6.75 -1.79
C PRO A 31 5.55 5.56 -2.44
N ASN A 32 6.17 4.92 -3.43
CA ASN A 32 5.68 3.73 -4.11
C ASN A 32 5.76 2.43 -3.27
N LYS A 33 6.41 2.47 -2.11
CA LYS A 33 6.55 1.33 -1.20
C LYS A 33 5.65 1.42 0.04
N VAL A 34 4.89 2.51 0.19
CA VAL A 34 4.03 2.76 1.36
C VAL A 34 2.56 2.70 0.94
N TYR A 35 1.90 1.61 1.30
CA TYR A 35 0.53 1.30 0.89
C TYR A 35 -0.49 1.85 1.91
N SER A 36 -1.61 2.34 1.37
CA SER A 36 -2.74 2.91 2.11
C SER A 36 -4.06 2.43 1.51
N GLN A 37 -5.20 2.82 2.10
CA GLN A 37 -6.56 2.53 1.61
C GLN A 37 -6.95 1.05 1.51
N ALA A 38 -6.19 0.12 2.09
CA ALA A 38 -6.54 -1.30 2.07
C ALA A 38 -7.96 -1.58 2.61
N MET A 39 -8.41 -0.83 3.62
CA MET A 39 -9.77 -1.00 4.16
C MET A 39 -10.87 -0.64 3.16
N ASP A 40 -10.62 0.32 2.26
CA ASP A 40 -11.58 0.76 1.26
C ASP A 40 -11.58 -0.14 0.01
N THR A 41 -10.48 -0.88 -0.23
CA THR A 41 -10.34 -1.79 -1.37
C THR A 41 -10.76 -3.22 -1.07
N ILE A 42 -10.72 -3.67 0.19
CA ILE A 42 -11.09 -5.03 0.58
C ILE A 42 -12.51 -5.37 0.10
N GLY A 43 -12.60 -6.47 -0.66
CA GLY A 43 -13.87 -7.00 -1.18
C GLY A 43 -14.45 -6.20 -2.36
N LYS A 44 -13.70 -5.26 -2.94
CA LYS A 44 -14.11 -4.52 -4.14
C LYS A 44 -13.57 -5.19 -5.41
N PRO A 45 -14.27 -5.05 -6.55
CA PRO A 45 -13.74 -5.54 -7.83
C PRO A 45 -12.49 -4.76 -8.27
N TYR A 46 -11.55 -5.43 -8.95
CA TYR A 46 -10.29 -4.84 -9.42
C TYR A 46 -10.47 -3.49 -10.12
N LYS A 47 -11.43 -3.38 -11.06
CA LYS A 47 -11.70 -2.14 -11.80
C LYS A 47 -12.05 -0.97 -10.88
N TYR A 48 -12.90 -1.19 -9.88
CA TYR A 48 -13.27 -0.15 -8.92
C TYR A 48 -12.05 0.36 -8.14
N VAL A 49 -11.21 -0.58 -7.70
CA VAL A 49 -9.99 -0.25 -6.95
C VAL A 49 -8.99 0.50 -7.82
N LYS A 50 -8.81 0.08 -9.08
CA LYS A 50 -7.93 0.75 -10.04
C LYS A 50 -8.37 2.19 -10.30
N ASP A 51 -9.65 2.40 -10.59
CA ASP A 51 -10.22 3.72 -10.83
C ASP A 51 -10.06 4.63 -9.59
N MET A 52 -10.30 4.08 -8.39
CA MET A 52 -10.10 4.80 -7.13
C MET A 52 -8.63 5.20 -6.91
N ILE A 53 -7.69 4.27 -7.04
CA ILE A 53 -6.26 4.51 -6.82
C ILE A 53 -5.72 5.53 -7.82
N ASP A 54 -6.14 5.44 -9.09
CA ASP A 54 -5.78 6.41 -10.14
C ASP A 54 -6.34 7.80 -9.85
N SER A 55 -7.59 7.90 -9.39
CA SER A 55 -8.21 9.18 -9.03
C SER A 55 -7.50 9.92 -7.87
N LEU A 56 -6.86 9.15 -6.98
CA LEU A 56 -6.10 9.66 -5.84
C LEU A 56 -4.62 9.86 -6.17
N TYR A 57 -4.20 9.59 -7.41
CA TYR A 57 -2.81 9.65 -7.86
C TYR A 57 -1.85 8.83 -6.97
N LEU A 58 -2.33 7.71 -6.45
CA LEU A 58 -1.52 6.87 -5.56
C LEU A 58 -0.50 6.07 -6.39
N PRO A 59 0.79 6.08 -6.03
CA PRO A 59 1.87 5.48 -6.83
C PRO A 59 1.97 3.96 -6.62
N PHE A 60 0.83 3.25 -6.62
CA PHE A 60 0.75 1.83 -6.34
C PHE A 60 0.68 1.03 -7.62
N GLU A 61 1.48 -0.04 -7.71
CA GLU A 61 1.37 -1.00 -8.82
C GLU A 61 0.34 -2.08 -8.44
N LEU A 62 -0.80 -2.08 -9.13
CA LEU A 62 -1.89 -3.03 -8.92
C LEU A 62 -1.90 -4.12 -9.99
N VAL A 63 -2.09 -5.37 -9.55
CA VAL A 63 -2.23 -6.55 -10.42
C VAL A 63 -3.57 -7.21 -10.12
N GLU A 64 -4.26 -7.69 -11.14
CA GLU A 64 -5.52 -8.42 -10.99
C GLU A 64 -5.26 -9.89 -10.62
N ASP A 65 -5.99 -10.39 -9.63
CA ASP A 65 -6.00 -11.80 -9.25
C ASP A 65 -6.94 -12.61 -10.15
N SER A 66 -6.75 -13.93 -10.23
CA SER A 66 -7.65 -14.85 -10.96
C SER A 66 -9.11 -14.83 -10.49
N ARG A 67 -9.35 -14.27 -9.29
CA ARG A 67 -10.67 -14.08 -8.68
C ARG A 67 -11.29 -12.70 -8.95
N GLY A 68 -10.62 -11.84 -9.74
CA GLY A 68 -11.06 -10.46 -10.01
C GLY A 68 -10.82 -9.47 -8.87
N ALA A 69 -9.99 -9.86 -7.88
CA ALA A 69 -9.57 -8.99 -6.78
C ALA A 69 -8.27 -8.26 -7.09
N ASP A 70 -8.01 -7.15 -6.43
CA ASP A 70 -6.75 -6.42 -6.51
C ASP A 70 -5.64 -7.06 -5.68
N ARG A 71 -4.41 -6.97 -6.20
CA ARG A 71 -3.17 -7.28 -5.48
C ARG A 71 -2.22 -6.11 -5.63
N PHE A 72 -1.66 -5.66 -4.52
CA PHE A 72 -0.55 -4.72 -4.52
C PHE A 72 0.74 -5.46 -4.84
N LYS A 73 1.44 -5.06 -5.91
CA LYS A 73 2.78 -5.57 -6.18
C LYS A 73 3.77 -4.83 -5.30
N ALA A 74 4.33 -5.54 -4.32
CA ALA A 74 5.37 -5.02 -3.45
C ALA A 74 6.75 -5.32 -4.03
N ASN A 75 7.57 -4.28 -4.20
CA ASN A 75 8.99 -4.43 -4.50
C ASN A 75 9.82 -4.00 -3.28
N ASP A 76 10.32 -4.99 -2.57
CA ASP A 76 11.11 -4.79 -1.35
C ASP A 76 12.57 -4.40 -1.65
N GLY A 77 13.01 -4.51 -2.91
CA GLY A 77 14.41 -4.28 -3.31
C GLY A 77 15.37 -5.37 -2.82
N VAL A 78 14.84 -6.50 -2.36
CA VAL A 78 15.58 -7.72 -2.06
C VAL A 78 15.28 -8.72 -3.19
N VAL A 79 16.34 -9.37 -3.69
CA VAL A 79 16.28 -10.40 -4.74
C VAL A 79 15.66 -11.68 -4.20
#